data_AF-A0A6H9LNI1-F1
#
_entry.id   AF-A0A6H9LNI1-F1
#
_cell.length_a   1.000
_cell.length_b   1.000
_cell.length_c   1.000
_cell.angle_alpha   90.00
_cell.angle_beta   90.00
_cell.angle_gamma   90.00
#
_symmetry.space_group_name_H-M   'P 1'
#
loop_
_entity.id
_entity.type
_entity.pdbx_description
1 polymer ?
#
loop_
_entity_poly.entity_id
_entity_poly.type
_entity_poly.pdbx_seq_one_letter_code
_entity_poly.pdbx_strand_id
1 'polypeptide(L)'
;MIKSAIKNLYCPLCNNSYKHTDCINLCECGKPLLVDYDYEKAKQTLTPASLSMRVNSMWRYLEVLPVVSRENTITLGEGMTPLQLCINLSDKYGNDQLYIKDESVNPTGSFKARGLAMAVSKAKELEVEKIIIPTAGNAGSALAAYCSRAKIKCKVIMPKSTPDAFAVDTAYHGADIEKVDGSIKDAGERAAQLVKSEGFFAVSTLKEPYRIEGKKTM
;
A
#
# COMPACT_ATOMS: atom_id res chain seq x y z
N MET A 1 -1.09 25.16 4.56
CA MET A 1 -1.82 24.00 4.00
C MET A 1 -0.90 22.80 4.08
N ILE A 2 -1.35 21.68 4.67
CA ILE A 2 -0.53 20.47 4.84
C ILE A 2 -0.25 19.88 3.45
N LYS A 3 1.02 19.57 3.18
CA LYS A 3 1.48 18.99 1.90
C LYS A 3 2.53 17.93 2.16
N SER A 4 2.65 16.96 1.25
CA SER A 4 3.76 16.02 1.26
C SER A 4 5.10 16.76 1.17
N ALA A 5 6.07 16.27 1.94
CA ALA A 5 7.45 16.71 1.92
C ALA A 5 8.35 15.79 1.07
N ILE A 6 7.77 14.95 0.20
CA ILE A 6 8.54 14.09 -0.70
C ILE A 6 9.53 14.90 -1.55
N LYS A 7 10.75 14.39 -1.70
CA LYS A 7 11.80 14.97 -2.55
C LYS A 7 12.07 14.13 -3.78
N ASN A 8 12.29 12.83 -3.58
CA ASN A 8 12.70 11.89 -4.63
C ASN A 8 12.52 10.45 -4.14
N LEU A 9 12.75 9.51 -5.05
CA LEU A 9 13.00 8.12 -4.72
C LEU A 9 14.51 7.86 -4.73
N TYR A 10 14.98 6.90 -3.94
CA TYR A 10 16.38 6.50 -3.98
C TYR A 10 16.56 4.99 -3.77
N CYS A 11 17.64 4.45 -4.31
CA CYS A 11 18.04 3.08 -4.09
C CYS A 11 19.01 2.99 -2.90
N PRO A 12 18.69 2.25 -1.82
CA PRO A 12 19.57 2.15 -0.66
C PRO A 12 20.84 1.32 -0.92
N LEU A 13 20.94 0.61 -2.06
CA LEU A 13 22.12 -0.18 -2.41
C LEU A 13 23.13 0.60 -3.26
N CYS A 14 22.67 1.28 -4.31
CA CYS A 14 23.55 1.95 -5.28
C CYS A 14 23.46 3.48 -5.24
N ASN A 15 22.64 4.05 -4.35
CA ASN A 15 22.45 5.49 -4.18
C ASN A 15 21.91 6.26 -5.40
N ASN A 16 21.42 5.56 -6.43
CA ASN A 16 20.73 6.19 -7.55
C ASN A 16 19.47 6.91 -7.05
N SER A 17 19.23 8.10 -7.60
CA SER A 17 18.06 8.94 -7.29
C SER A 17 17.14 9.02 -8.50
N TYR A 18 15.84 8.99 -8.25
CA TYR A 18 14.79 9.02 -9.27
C TYR A 18 13.73 10.05 -8.89
N LYS A 19 13.06 10.67 -9.86
CA LYS A 19 12.00 11.62 -9.54
C LYS A 19 10.81 10.85 -8.97
N HIS A 20 10.15 11.44 -7.98
CA HIS A 20 8.93 10.85 -7.43
C HIS A 20 7.71 10.97 -8.36
N THR A 21 7.88 11.60 -9.51
CA THR A 21 6.89 11.76 -10.58
C THR A 21 7.06 10.72 -11.68
N ASP A 22 8.11 9.91 -11.63
CA ASP A 22 8.36 8.88 -12.63
C ASP A 22 7.56 7.62 -12.26
N CYS A 23 6.99 6.96 -13.27
CA CYS A 23 6.33 5.67 -13.10
C CYS A 23 7.38 4.56 -13.01
N ILE A 24 7.97 4.39 -11.82
CA ILE A 24 9.08 3.47 -11.57
C ILE A 24 8.76 2.47 -10.44
N ASN A 25 9.17 1.23 -10.66
CA ASN A 25 9.01 0.14 -9.72
C ASN A 25 10.30 -0.17 -8.95
N LEU A 26 11.35 -0.54 -9.69
CA LEU A 26 12.65 -0.93 -9.17
C LEU A 26 13.73 0.01 -9.68
N CYS A 27 14.83 0.09 -8.93
CA CYS A 27 16.06 0.66 -9.44
C CYS A 27 16.58 -0.17 -10.64
N GLU A 28 17.39 0.44 -11.49
CA GLU A 28 18.07 -0.23 -12.60
C GLU A 28 18.94 -1.41 -12.15
N CYS A 29 19.47 -1.37 -10.91
CA CYS A 29 20.21 -2.49 -10.32
C CYS A 29 19.29 -3.63 -9.79
N GLY A 30 17.98 -3.53 -10.02
CA GLY A 30 16.97 -4.52 -9.63
C GLY A 30 16.53 -4.46 -8.17
N LYS A 31 16.99 -3.47 -7.39
CA LYS A 31 16.64 -3.33 -5.96
C LYS A 31 15.44 -2.40 -5.72
N PRO A 32 14.72 -2.57 -4.60
CA PRO A 32 13.60 -1.71 -4.24
C PRO A 32 14.05 -0.26 -4.05
N LEU A 33 13.18 0.68 -4.45
CA LEU A 33 13.36 2.10 -4.17
C LEU A 33 12.66 2.46 -2.85
N LEU A 34 13.24 3.42 -2.13
CA LEU A 34 12.67 4.04 -0.94
C LEU A 34 12.31 5.50 -1.23
N VAL A 35 11.40 6.06 -0.45
CA VAL A 35 10.99 7.46 -0.56
C VAL A 35 11.83 8.32 0.37
N ASP A 36 12.39 9.41 -0.17
CA ASP A 36 13.08 10.43 0.63
C ASP A 36 12.18 11.66 0.83
N TYR A 37 12.28 12.24 2.02
CA TYR A 37 11.47 13.38 2.48
C TYR A 37 12.36 14.52 2.98
N ASP A 38 11.84 15.74 2.85
CA ASP A 38 12.35 16.90 3.56
C ASP A 38 11.75 16.93 4.98
N TYR A 39 12.46 16.32 5.93
CA TYR A 39 11.99 16.27 7.32
C TYR A 39 12.01 17.64 8.01
N GLU A 40 12.87 18.56 7.57
CA GLU A 40 12.90 19.93 8.08
C GLU A 40 11.64 20.70 7.68
N LYS A 41 11.12 20.46 6.47
CA LYS A 41 9.81 20.95 6.04
C LYS A 41 8.66 20.21 6.72
N ALA A 42 8.74 18.88 6.84
CA ALA A 42 7.67 18.08 7.44
C ALA A 42 7.40 18.49 8.90
N LYS A 43 8.45 18.63 9.72
CA LYS A 43 8.33 18.93 11.17
C LYS A 43 7.69 20.29 11.47
N GLN A 44 7.68 21.23 10.51
CA GLN A 44 7.01 22.53 10.68
C GLN A 44 5.50 22.39 10.88
N THR A 45 4.89 21.31 10.36
CA THR A 45 3.45 21.08 10.46
C THR A 45 3.10 19.75 11.11
N LEU A 46 3.96 18.74 11.01
CA LEU A 46 3.79 17.44 11.62
C LEU A 46 4.20 17.45 13.10
N THR A 47 3.32 17.98 13.96
CA THR A 47 3.53 18.03 15.42
C THR A 47 2.46 17.22 16.15
N PRO A 48 2.73 16.74 17.39
CA PRO A 48 1.73 16.03 18.19
C PRO A 48 0.42 16.81 18.38
N ALA A 49 0.52 18.12 18.64
CA ALA A 49 -0.63 19.02 18.78
C ALA A 49 -1.41 19.16 17.47
N SER A 50 -0.74 19.18 16.32
CA SER A 50 -1.44 19.21 15.03
C SER A 50 -2.17 17.89 14.76
N LEU A 51 -1.58 16.75 15.15
CA LEU A 51 -2.11 15.43 14.84
C LEU A 51 -3.43 15.19 15.56
N SER A 52 -3.57 15.61 16.83
CA SER A 52 -4.80 15.41 17.62
C SER A 52 -6.06 16.02 16.98
N MET A 53 -5.89 17.06 16.16
CA MET A 53 -6.98 17.77 15.49
C MET A 53 -7.26 17.28 14.05
N ARG A 54 -6.50 16.29 13.55
CA ARG A 54 -6.64 15.78 12.18
C ARG A 54 -7.62 14.61 12.11
N VAL A 55 -7.98 14.27 10.88
CA VAL A 55 -8.77 13.08 10.55
C VAL A 55 -8.18 11.81 11.19
N ASN A 56 -9.05 10.93 11.68
CA ASN A 56 -8.64 9.63 12.20
C ASN A 56 -8.47 8.62 11.05
N SER A 57 -7.42 8.78 10.26
CA SER A 57 -7.00 7.82 9.22
C SER A 57 -5.49 7.88 9.03
N MET A 58 -4.93 6.96 8.24
CA MET A 58 -3.50 7.02 7.88
C MET A 58 -3.10 8.34 7.22
N TRP A 59 -4.04 9.05 6.58
CA TRP A 59 -3.82 10.30 5.86
C TRP A 59 -3.55 11.50 6.77
N ARG A 60 -3.62 11.33 8.09
CA ARG A 60 -3.20 12.36 9.05
C ARG A 60 -1.70 12.67 9.00
N TYR A 61 -0.90 11.79 8.41
CA TYR A 61 0.55 11.90 8.26
C TYR A 61 1.00 12.37 6.87
N LEU A 62 0.18 13.17 6.18
CA LEU A 62 0.36 13.54 4.76
C LEU A 62 1.76 14.09 4.42
N GLU A 63 2.41 14.80 5.34
CA GLU A 63 3.76 15.33 5.17
C GLU A 63 4.78 14.25 4.82
N VAL A 64 4.59 13.04 5.38
CA VAL A 64 5.46 11.89 5.15
C VAL A 64 4.74 10.81 4.35
N LEU A 65 3.80 11.16 3.47
CA LEU A 65 3.20 10.23 2.51
C LEU A 65 3.47 10.71 1.08
N PRO A 66 3.76 9.82 0.11
CA PRO A 66 4.29 10.19 -1.20
C PRO A 66 3.24 10.70 -2.21
N VAL A 67 2.13 11.30 -1.77
CA VAL A 67 1.14 11.98 -2.63
C VAL A 67 1.24 13.49 -2.44
N VAL A 68 1.53 14.21 -3.53
CA VAL A 68 1.65 15.67 -3.52
C VAL A 68 0.28 16.34 -3.52
N SER A 69 -0.62 15.92 -4.41
CA SER A 69 -1.98 16.50 -4.49
C SER A 69 -3.00 15.69 -3.70
N ARG A 70 -3.64 16.33 -2.71
CA ARG A 70 -4.59 15.67 -1.81
C ARG A 70 -5.82 15.11 -2.55
N GLU A 71 -6.18 15.63 -3.72
CA GLU A 71 -7.28 15.09 -4.53
C GLU A 71 -6.99 13.68 -5.10
N ASN A 72 -5.72 13.27 -5.08
CA ASN A 72 -5.30 11.93 -5.47
C ASN A 72 -5.33 10.92 -4.31
N THR A 73 -5.64 11.34 -3.08
CA THR A 73 -5.77 10.39 -1.96
C THR A 73 -7.04 9.56 -2.13
N ILE A 74 -6.86 8.28 -2.42
CA ILE A 74 -7.90 7.27 -2.47
C ILE A 74 -7.96 6.60 -1.12
N THR A 75 -9.05 6.83 -0.41
CA THR A 75 -9.28 6.29 0.93
C THR A 75 -10.61 5.59 1.03
N LEU A 76 -10.64 4.57 1.87
CA LEU A 76 -11.83 3.89 2.38
C LEU A 76 -11.96 4.07 3.90
N GLY A 77 -11.14 4.95 4.51
CA GLY A 77 -11.11 5.20 5.95
C GLY A 77 -10.04 4.40 6.71
N GLU A 78 -9.10 3.77 6.02
CA GLU A 78 -8.06 2.93 6.62
C GLU A 78 -7.13 3.63 7.61
N GLY A 79 -6.64 2.85 8.57
CA GLY A 79 -5.79 3.30 9.66
C GLY A 79 -6.55 3.69 10.92
N MET A 80 -5.82 4.24 11.90
CA MET A 80 -6.34 4.57 13.24
C MET A 80 -7.12 3.42 13.90
N THR A 81 -6.66 2.21 13.64
CA THR A 81 -7.15 0.97 14.21
C THR A 81 -6.92 0.88 15.72
N PRO A 82 -7.73 0.12 16.47
CA PRO A 82 -7.60 -0.01 17.92
C PRO A 82 -6.22 -0.49 18.38
N LEU A 83 -5.75 0.04 19.52
CA LEU A 83 -4.64 -0.51 20.29
C LEU A 83 -5.22 -1.01 21.62
N GLN A 84 -5.43 -2.31 21.74
CA GLN A 84 -6.19 -2.93 22.81
C GLN A 84 -5.26 -3.48 23.89
N LEU A 85 -5.42 -3.06 25.14
CA LEU A 85 -4.73 -3.63 26.29
C LEU A 85 -5.27 -5.03 26.58
N CYS A 86 -4.39 -6.03 26.65
CA CYS A 86 -4.75 -7.44 26.79
C CYS A 86 -4.72 -7.90 28.24
N ILE A 87 -5.62 -7.39 29.09
CA ILE A 87 -5.62 -7.59 30.56
C ILE A 87 -5.29 -9.03 30.98
N ASN A 88 -6.09 -10.02 30.53
CA ASN A 88 -5.89 -11.42 30.95
C ASN A 88 -4.57 -12.03 30.47
N LEU A 89 -4.06 -11.60 29.31
CA LEU A 89 -2.78 -12.07 28.79
C LEU A 89 -1.61 -11.36 29.49
N SER A 90 -1.77 -10.08 29.82
CA SER A 90 -0.83 -9.32 30.63
C SER A 90 -0.60 -10.03 31.98
N ASP A 91 -1.67 -10.39 32.67
CA ASP A 91 -1.62 -11.10 33.95
C ASP A 91 -0.97 -12.48 33.81
N LYS A 92 -1.37 -13.25 32.78
CA LYS A 92 -0.86 -14.61 32.53
C LYS A 92 0.65 -14.64 32.28
N TYR A 93 1.18 -13.65 31.59
CA TYR A 93 2.59 -13.62 31.18
C TYR A 93 3.44 -12.67 32.03
N GLY A 94 2.88 -12.05 33.07
CA GLY A 94 3.60 -11.10 33.94
C GLY A 94 4.09 -9.86 33.18
N ASN A 95 3.32 -9.38 32.21
CA ASN A 95 3.65 -8.21 31.40
C ASN A 95 2.48 -7.23 31.37
N ASP A 96 2.56 -6.20 32.22
CA ASP A 96 1.50 -5.21 32.42
C ASP A 96 1.16 -4.37 31.17
N GLN A 97 1.99 -4.44 30.11
CA GLN A 97 1.89 -3.62 28.91
C GLN A 97 1.82 -4.47 27.63
N LEU A 98 1.01 -5.53 27.64
CA LEU A 98 0.70 -6.27 26.42
C LEU A 98 -0.47 -5.64 25.65
N TYR A 99 -0.22 -5.24 24.41
CA TYR A 99 -1.23 -4.65 23.53
C TYR A 99 -1.37 -5.41 22.21
N ILE A 100 -2.59 -5.41 21.66
CA ILE A 100 -2.87 -5.83 20.29
C ILE A 100 -3.20 -4.60 19.45
N LYS A 101 -2.45 -4.40 18.37
CA LYS A 101 -2.78 -3.44 17.31
C LYS A 101 -3.68 -4.14 16.29
N ASP A 102 -4.99 -3.94 16.41
CA ASP A 102 -5.98 -4.71 15.66
C ASP A 102 -6.18 -4.16 14.23
N GLU A 103 -5.36 -4.61 13.30
CA GLU A 103 -5.48 -4.23 11.88
C GLU A 103 -6.58 -4.97 11.11
N SER A 104 -7.32 -5.88 11.75
CA SER A 104 -8.41 -6.62 11.09
C SER A 104 -9.61 -5.74 10.76
N VAL A 105 -9.82 -4.65 11.52
CA VAL A 105 -10.95 -3.72 11.34
C VAL A 105 -10.73 -2.67 10.24
N ASN A 106 -9.65 -2.78 9.46
CA ASN A 106 -9.50 -1.94 8.27
C ASN A 106 -10.60 -2.24 7.24
N PRO A 107 -10.87 -1.31 6.29
CA PRO A 107 -11.98 -1.44 5.32
C PRO A 107 -11.98 -2.72 4.47
N THR A 108 -10.84 -3.38 4.34
CA THR A 108 -10.65 -4.61 3.54
C THR A 108 -10.22 -5.80 4.41
N GLY A 109 -10.54 -5.77 5.71
CA GLY A 109 -10.29 -6.87 6.65
C GLY A 109 -8.83 -7.11 7.04
N SER A 110 -7.88 -6.25 6.65
CA SER A 110 -6.46 -6.42 6.98
C SER A 110 -5.62 -5.16 6.83
N PHE A 111 -4.41 -5.18 7.40
CA PHE A 111 -3.40 -4.13 7.26
C PHE A 111 -2.98 -3.84 5.80
N LYS A 112 -3.33 -4.72 4.84
CA LYS A 112 -3.03 -4.50 3.41
C LYS A 112 -3.70 -3.23 2.89
N ALA A 113 -4.81 -2.82 3.51
CA ALA A 113 -5.53 -1.58 3.21
C ALA A 113 -4.59 -0.38 3.17
N ARG A 114 -3.77 -0.17 4.20
CA ARG A 114 -2.87 1.00 4.31
C ARG A 114 -1.90 1.10 3.14
N GLY A 115 -1.20 0.01 2.84
CA GLY A 115 -0.21 -0.02 1.77
C GLY A 115 -0.84 0.16 0.39
N LEU A 116 -2.01 -0.44 0.16
CA LEU A 116 -2.68 -0.37 -1.15
C LEU A 116 -3.44 0.94 -1.36
N ALA A 117 -3.98 1.54 -0.31
CA ALA A 117 -4.45 2.92 -0.33
C ALA A 117 -3.35 3.86 -0.82
N MET A 118 -2.14 3.71 -0.27
CA MET A 118 -1.00 4.51 -0.65
C MET A 118 -0.58 4.28 -2.11
N ALA A 119 -0.36 3.01 -2.49
CA ALA A 119 0.09 2.68 -3.84
C ALA A 119 -0.92 3.10 -4.92
N VAL A 120 -2.22 2.89 -4.70
CA VAL A 120 -3.26 3.28 -5.66
C VAL A 120 -3.41 4.80 -5.73
N SER A 121 -3.31 5.51 -4.60
CA SER A 121 -3.33 6.98 -4.60
C SER A 121 -2.16 7.56 -5.38
N LYS A 122 -0.97 6.98 -5.22
CA LYS A 122 0.20 7.41 -5.96
C LYS A 122 0.10 7.03 -7.44
N ALA A 123 -0.38 5.83 -7.75
CA ALA A 123 -0.64 5.42 -9.12
C ALA A 123 -1.63 6.36 -9.83
N LYS A 124 -2.70 6.79 -9.14
CA LYS A 124 -3.62 7.82 -9.66
C LYS A 124 -2.90 9.16 -9.93
N GLU A 125 -2.06 9.62 -9.01
CA GLU A 125 -1.26 10.85 -9.21
C GLU A 125 -0.28 10.74 -10.39
N LEU A 126 0.21 9.54 -10.67
CA LEU A 126 1.07 9.22 -11.81
C LEU A 126 0.28 8.86 -13.07
N GLU A 127 -1.03 9.08 -13.08
CA GLU A 127 -1.93 8.83 -14.22
C GLU A 127 -1.92 7.36 -14.71
N VAL A 128 -1.66 6.41 -13.81
CA VAL A 128 -1.68 4.99 -14.12
C VAL A 128 -3.11 4.51 -14.35
N GLU A 129 -3.38 3.98 -15.54
CA GLU A 129 -4.71 3.50 -15.92
C GLU A 129 -4.98 2.04 -15.53
N LYS A 130 -3.92 1.24 -15.34
CA LYS A 130 -4.04 -0.19 -15.06
C LYS A 130 -2.94 -0.72 -14.15
N ILE A 131 -3.36 -1.45 -13.12
CA ILE A 131 -2.49 -1.99 -12.07
C ILE A 131 -2.63 -3.52 -12.02
N ILE A 132 -1.51 -4.18 -11.75
CA ILE A 132 -1.44 -5.64 -11.59
C ILE A 132 -0.79 -6.05 -10.27
N ILE A 133 -1.31 -7.10 -9.64
CA ILE A 133 -0.66 -7.75 -8.50
C ILE A 133 -0.76 -9.29 -8.59
N PRO A 134 0.36 -10.01 -8.43
CA PRO A 134 0.35 -11.43 -8.13
C PRO A 134 0.12 -11.65 -6.63
N THR A 135 -0.92 -12.38 -6.25
CA THR A 135 -1.24 -12.65 -4.84
C THR A 135 -2.17 -13.86 -4.67
N ALA A 136 -2.13 -14.48 -3.49
CA ALA A 136 -3.03 -15.58 -3.10
C ALA A 136 -3.80 -15.23 -1.82
N GLY A 137 -4.08 -13.94 -1.58
CA GLY A 137 -4.69 -13.50 -0.32
C GLY A 137 -5.14 -12.04 -0.32
N ASN A 138 -5.30 -11.47 0.89
CA ASN A 138 -5.85 -10.13 1.18
C ASN A 138 -5.35 -8.96 0.31
N ALA A 139 -4.16 -9.05 -0.29
CA ALA A 139 -3.67 -7.98 -1.14
C ALA A 139 -4.46 -7.85 -2.45
N GLY A 140 -5.09 -8.93 -2.94
CA GLY A 140 -5.94 -8.92 -4.12
C GLY A 140 -7.21 -8.12 -3.86
N SER A 141 -7.95 -8.50 -2.82
CA SER A 141 -9.18 -7.83 -2.41
C SER A 141 -8.96 -6.35 -2.10
N ALA A 142 -7.90 -6.05 -1.34
CA ALA A 142 -7.58 -4.68 -1.02
C ALA A 142 -7.24 -3.87 -2.28
N LEU A 143 -6.43 -4.41 -3.20
CA LEU A 143 -6.09 -3.69 -4.42
C LEU A 143 -7.35 -3.40 -5.24
N ALA A 144 -8.20 -4.42 -5.43
CA ALA A 144 -9.45 -4.32 -6.15
C ALA A 144 -10.36 -3.22 -5.57
N ALA A 145 -10.51 -3.18 -4.25
CA ALA A 145 -11.33 -2.17 -3.56
C ALA A 145 -10.84 -0.73 -3.82
N TYR A 146 -9.54 -0.48 -3.66
CA TYR A 146 -8.97 0.86 -3.91
C TYR A 146 -8.96 1.22 -5.39
N CYS A 147 -8.64 0.28 -6.29
CA CYS A 147 -8.69 0.51 -7.73
C CYS A 147 -10.11 0.83 -8.21
N SER A 148 -11.12 0.12 -7.70
CA SER A 148 -12.53 0.38 -7.99
C SER A 148 -12.92 1.80 -7.57
N ARG A 149 -12.54 2.22 -6.35
CA ARG A 149 -12.74 3.60 -5.87
C ARG A 149 -12.02 4.65 -6.71
N ALA A 150 -10.87 4.30 -7.27
CA ALA A 150 -10.02 5.16 -8.09
C ALA A 150 -10.39 5.17 -9.59
N LYS A 151 -11.27 4.26 -10.03
CA LYS A 151 -11.56 3.98 -11.45
C LYS A 151 -10.33 3.54 -12.26
N ILE A 152 -9.43 2.77 -11.63
CA ILE A 152 -8.23 2.20 -12.26
C ILE A 152 -8.50 0.72 -12.56
N LYS A 153 -8.11 0.23 -13.75
CA LYS A 153 -8.27 -1.18 -14.10
C LYS A 153 -7.39 -2.04 -13.20
N CYS A 154 -7.96 -3.07 -12.58
CA CYS A 154 -7.27 -3.94 -11.63
C CYS A 154 -7.19 -5.37 -12.18
N LYS A 155 -5.97 -5.87 -12.37
CA LYS A 155 -5.70 -7.27 -12.70
C LYS A 155 -5.07 -7.97 -11.49
N VAL A 156 -5.62 -9.12 -11.09
CA VAL A 156 -5.07 -9.94 -10.01
C VAL A 156 -4.73 -11.32 -10.55
N ILE A 157 -3.47 -11.72 -10.42
CA ILE A 157 -3.01 -13.04 -10.83
C ILE A 157 -2.92 -13.91 -9.58
N MET A 158 -3.64 -15.03 -9.56
CA MET A 158 -3.73 -15.94 -8.42
C MET A 158 -3.35 -17.36 -8.82
N PRO A 159 -2.66 -18.14 -7.97
CA PRO A 159 -2.60 -19.59 -8.13
C PRO A 159 -4.00 -20.22 -8.09
N LYS A 160 -4.27 -21.28 -8.86
CA LYS A 160 -5.54 -22.03 -8.79
C LYS A 160 -5.83 -22.60 -7.40
N SER A 161 -4.78 -22.85 -6.61
CA SER A 161 -4.86 -23.30 -5.21
C SER A 161 -5.24 -22.21 -4.21
N THR A 162 -5.42 -20.96 -4.66
CA THR A 162 -5.85 -19.85 -3.79
C THR A 162 -7.23 -20.15 -3.22
N PRO A 163 -7.44 -20.07 -1.89
CA PRO A 163 -8.74 -20.24 -1.28
C PRO A 163 -9.79 -19.34 -1.92
N ASP A 164 -10.96 -19.90 -2.26
CA ASP A 164 -11.98 -19.18 -3.02
C ASP A 164 -12.49 -17.92 -2.32
N ALA A 165 -12.45 -17.87 -0.97
CA ALA A 165 -12.79 -16.67 -0.22
C ALA A 165 -12.03 -15.42 -0.73
N PHE A 166 -10.73 -15.54 -1.04
CA PHE A 166 -9.95 -14.41 -1.57
C PHE A 166 -10.29 -14.08 -3.02
N ALA A 167 -10.57 -15.08 -3.84
CA ALA A 167 -10.95 -14.88 -5.24
C ALA A 167 -12.33 -14.22 -5.34
N VAL A 168 -13.30 -14.68 -4.55
CA VAL A 168 -14.66 -14.13 -4.46
C VAL A 168 -14.63 -12.69 -3.99
N ASP A 169 -13.93 -12.40 -2.88
CA ASP A 169 -13.81 -11.05 -2.34
C ASP A 169 -13.10 -10.09 -3.31
N THR A 170 -12.05 -10.56 -3.99
CA THR A 170 -11.38 -9.80 -5.06
C THR A 170 -12.29 -9.52 -6.25
N ALA A 171 -13.08 -10.51 -6.69
CA ALA A 171 -14.01 -10.38 -7.81
C ALA A 171 -15.19 -9.46 -7.46
N TYR A 172 -15.67 -9.53 -6.21
CA TYR A 172 -16.73 -8.66 -5.69
C TYR A 172 -16.37 -7.18 -5.80
N HIS A 173 -15.09 -6.84 -5.61
CA HIS A 173 -14.59 -5.48 -5.81
C HIS A 173 -14.31 -5.10 -7.28
N GLY A 174 -14.58 -6.00 -8.23
CA GLY A 174 -14.55 -5.70 -9.67
C GLY A 174 -13.19 -5.88 -10.35
N ALA A 175 -12.26 -6.63 -9.75
CA ALA A 175 -10.99 -6.95 -10.40
C ALA A 175 -11.15 -8.04 -11.48
N ASP A 176 -10.35 -7.92 -12.54
CA ASP A 176 -10.11 -9.01 -13.49
C ASP A 176 -9.15 -10.01 -12.84
N ILE A 177 -9.62 -11.25 -12.63
CA ILE A 177 -8.84 -12.31 -11.99
C ILE A 177 -8.40 -13.32 -13.04
N GLU A 178 -7.10 -13.60 -13.07
CA GLU A 178 -6.54 -14.72 -13.84
C GLU A 178 -5.96 -15.76 -12.88
N LYS A 179 -6.53 -16.97 -12.91
CA LYS A 179 -6.00 -18.11 -12.14
C LYS A 179 -4.96 -18.87 -12.98
N VAL A 180 -3.77 -19.08 -12.43
CA VAL A 180 -2.67 -19.82 -13.06
C VAL A 180 -2.37 -21.12 -12.33
N ASP A 181 -1.85 -22.12 -13.05
CA ASP A 181 -1.31 -23.34 -12.43
C ASP A 181 -0.04 -23.03 -11.61
N GLY A 182 0.23 -23.86 -10.61
CA GLY A 182 1.44 -23.74 -9.78
C GLY A 182 1.27 -22.85 -8.55
N SER A 183 2.26 -22.00 -8.31
CA SER A 183 2.52 -21.28 -7.07
C SER A 183 2.43 -19.76 -7.25
N ILE A 184 2.61 -19.03 -6.14
CA ILE A 184 2.71 -17.57 -6.17
C ILE A 184 3.87 -17.05 -7.05
N LYS A 185 4.92 -17.88 -7.24
CA LYS A 185 6.03 -17.56 -8.14
C LYS A 185 5.53 -17.51 -9.59
N ASP A 186 4.76 -18.50 -10.01
CA ASP A 186 4.20 -18.61 -11.37
C ASP A 186 3.22 -17.46 -11.66
N ALA A 187 2.40 -17.10 -10.67
CA ALA A 187 1.56 -15.90 -10.74
C ALA A 187 2.41 -14.62 -10.92
N GLY A 188 3.55 -14.55 -10.25
CA GLY A 188 4.52 -13.45 -10.39
C GLY A 188 5.18 -13.38 -11.77
N GLU A 189 5.53 -14.53 -12.35
CA GLU A 189 6.08 -14.64 -13.71
C GLU A 189 5.04 -14.21 -14.74
N ARG A 190 3.80 -14.67 -14.60
CA ARG A 190 2.69 -14.25 -15.46
C ARG A 190 2.40 -12.76 -15.35
N ALA A 191 2.39 -12.20 -14.14
CA ALA A 191 2.25 -10.76 -13.95
C ALA A 191 3.39 -9.98 -14.64
N ALA A 192 4.64 -10.45 -14.55
CA ALA A 192 5.78 -9.81 -15.21
C ALA A 192 5.68 -9.85 -16.74
N GLN A 193 5.10 -10.91 -17.32
CA GLN A 193 4.81 -10.97 -18.75
C GLN A 193 3.79 -9.89 -19.14
N LEU A 194 2.68 -9.77 -18.41
CA LEU A 194 1.62 -8.79 -18.67
C LEU A 194 2.10 -7.34 -18.48
N VAL A 195 3.00 -7.09 -17.54
CA VAL A 195 3.69 -5.80 -17.41
C VAL A 195 4.43 -5.45 -18.71
N LYS A 196 5.17 -6.40 -19.29
CA LYS A 196 5.95 -6.17 -20.52
C LYS A 196 5.06 -6.08 -21.77
N SER A 197 4.08 -6.96 -21.91
CA SER A 197 3.26 -7.07 -23.13
C SER A 197 2.15 -6.05 -23.18
N GLU A 198 1.60 -5.66 -22.03
CA GLU A 198 0.44 -4.79 -21.98
C GLU A 198 0.72 -3.48 -21.25
N GLY A 199 1.81 -3.33 -20.48
CA GLY A 199 2.11 -2.06 -19.80
C GLY A 199 1.29 -1.85 -18.52
N PHE A 200 1.03 -2.93 -17.77
CA PHE A 200 0.49 -2.81 -16.41
C PHE A 200 1.53 -2.22 -15.45
N PHE A 201 1.09 -1.39 -14.50
CA PHE A 201 1.91 -0.98 -13.37
C PHE A 201 1.86 -2.06 -12.27
N ALA A 202 3.00 -2.63 -11.90
CA ALA A 202 3.04 -3.68 -10.89
C ALA A 202 3.09 -3.10 -9.47
N VAL A 203 2.22 -3.54 -8.58
CA VAL A 203 2.23 -3.12 -7.15
C VAL A 203 2.63 -4.26 -6.21
N SER A 204 3.49 -5.15 -6.70
CA SER A 204 4.02 -6.29 -5.93
C SER A 204 4.80 -5.80 -4.70
N THR A 205 4.68 -6.53 -3.60
CA THR A 205 5.39 -6.19 -2.34
C THR A 205 6.90 -6.11 -2.59
N LEU A 206 7.55 -5.04 -2.12
CA LEU A 206 8.99 -4.76 -2.29
C LEU A 206 9.45 -4.52 -3.74
N LYS A 207 8.57 -4.52 -4.74
CA LYS A 207 8.91 -4.07 -6.10
C LYS A 207 8.30 -2.72 -6.45
N GLU A 208 7.52 -2.16 -5.55
CA GLU A 208 6.84 -0.89 -5.70
C GLU A 208 7.14 -0.05 -4.44
N PRO A 209 7.50 1.24 -4.58
CA PRO A 209 8.09 2.02 -3.50
C PRO A 209 7.08 2.59 -2.49
N TYR A 210 5.79 2.67 -2.81
CA TYR A 210 4.82 3.44 -2.02
C TYR A 210 4.01 2.58 -1.05
N ARG A 211 3.90 1.25 -1.23
CA ARG A 211 3.18 0.37 -0.28
C ARG A 211 3.79 0.37 1.12
N ILE A 212 5.11 0.49 1.23
CA ILE A 212 5.79 0.57 2.54
C ILE A 212 5.42 1.87 3.26
N GLU A 213 5.23 2.96 2.51
CA GLU A 213 4.86 4.26 3.06
C GLU A 213 3.47 4.28 3.67
N GLY A 214 2.53 3.50 3.13
CA GLY A 214 1.23 3.32 3.78
C GLY A 214 1.36 2.52 5.08
N LYS A 215 2.16 1.44 5.07
CA LYS A 215 2.35 0.57 6.24
C LYS A 215 3.04 1.27 7.41
N LYS A 216 3.94 2.23 7.16
CA LYS A 216 4.65 2.95 8.24
C LYS A 216 3.73 3.77 9.15
N THR A 217 2.47 3.96 8.75
CA THR A 217 1.44 4.67 9.52
C THR A 217 0.71 3.80 10.57
N MET A 218 1.04 2.50 10.62
CA MET A 218 0.51 1.56 11.61
C MET A 218 1.11 1.82 12.98
#